data_AF-A0A9R0WGT1-F1
#
_entry.id   AF-A0A9R0WGT1-F1
#
_cell.length_a   1.000
_cell.length_b   1.000
_cell.length_c   1.000
_cell.angle_alpha   90.00
_cell.angle_beta   90.00
_cell.angle_gamma   90.00
#
_symmetry.space_group_name_H-M   'P 1'
#
loop_
_entity.id
_entity.type
_entity.pdbx_description
1 polymer ?
#
loop_
_entity_poly.entity_id
_entity_poly.type
_entity_poly.pdbx_seq_one_letter_code
_entity_poly.pdbx_strand_id
1 'polypeptide(L)'
;MAKARTTTTTLLLVAAALLVASCSAWEVNIRMPTSAADVDEAVVAPLIHALRPLLGSGKHAGVACDSWVLGVEAHNVRDWKTVPASCESYVGHYMLGSHFRRDSKIVIDQALAYVDSLKLAGNGKEVWVFDIDETTLSNLPYYAKHGFGYVLDCASEQGLALIFSFK
;
A
#
# COMPACT_ATOMS: atom_id res chain seq x y z
N MET A 1 -45.41 -27.99 -8.72
CA MET A 1 -44.26 -27.22 -9.24
C MET A 1 -43.89 -25.95 -8.43
N ALA A 2 -44.59 -25.60 -7.33
CA ALA A 2 -44.24 -24.42 -6.53
C ALA A 2 -43.09 -24.64 -5.51
N LYS A 3 -42.96 -25.85 -4.96
CA LYS A 3 -42.01 -26.16 -3.86
C LYS A 3 -40.53 -26.11 -4.26
N ALA A 4 -40.20 -26.53 -5.48
CA ALA A 4 -38.82 -26.51 -5.99
C ALA A 4 -38.32 -25.08 -6.24
N ARG A 5 -39.18 -24.19 -6.74
CA ARG A 5 -38.85 -22.77 -6.97
C ARG A 5 -38.53 -22.05 -5.66
N THR A 6 -39.32 -22.29 -4.61
CA THR A 6 -39.10 -21.70 -3.28
C THR A 6 -37.77 -22.17 -2.68
N THR A 7 -37.41 -23.44 -2.81
CA THR A 7 -36.13 -24.00 -2.31
C THR A 7 -34.93 -23.43 -3.06
N THR A 8 -35.00 -23.28 -4.39
CA THR A 8 -33.91 -22.66 -5.18
C THR A 8 -33.76 -21.17 -4.84
N THR A 9 -34.86 -20.42 -4.71
CA THR A 9 -34.79 -19.00 -4.34
C THR A 9 -34.26 -18.81 -2.92
N THR A 10 -34.63 -19.66 -1.96
CA THR A 10 -34.07 -19.60 -0.59
C THR A 10 -32.59 -19.97 -0.56
N LEU A 11 -32.16 -20.99 -1.30
CA LEU A 11 -30.74 -21.34 -1.44
C LEU A 11 -29.91 -20.19 -2.04
N LEU A 12 -30.42 -19.52 -3.07
CA LEU A 12 -29.76 -18.36 -3.69
C LEU A 12 -29.67 -17.17 -2.73
N LEU A 13 -30.74 -16.90 -1.97
CA LEU A 13 -30.73 -15.82 -0.98
C LEU A 13 -29.79 -16.11 0.21
N VAL A 14 -29.71 -17.36 0.67
CA VAL A 14 -28.77 -17.78 1.72
C VAL A 14 -27.32 -17.72 1.21
N ALA A 15 -27.05 -18.14 -0.02
CA ALA A 15 -25.72 -18.02 -0.62
C ALA A 15 -25.30 -16.55 -0.79
N ALA A 16 -26.23 -15.67 -1.21
CA ALA A 16 -25.97 -14.23 -1.28
C ALA A 16 -25.71 -13.61 0.11
N ALA A 17 -26.47 -14.00 1.14
CA ALA A 17 -26.26 -13.51 2.50
C ALA A 17 -24.91 -13.97 3.10
N LEU A 18 -24.48 -15.20 2.80
CA LEU A 18 -23.18 -15.72 3.24
C LEU A 18 -21.99 -15.02 2.55
N LEU A 19 -22.15 -14.61 1.29
CA LEU A 19 -21.12 -13.84 0.57
C LEU A 19 -21.00 -12.39 1.06
N VAL A 20 -22.07 -11.80 1.61
CA VAL A 20 -22.02 -10.44 2.18
C VAL A 20 -21.45 -10.45 3.61
N ALA A 21 -21.65 -11.53 4.36
CA ALA A 21 -21.15 -11.67 5.73
C ALA A 21 -19.61 -11.83 5.82
N SER A 22 -18.92 -12.21 4.73
CA SER A 22 -17.45 -12.26 4.71
C SER A 22 -16.78 -10.88 4.61
N CYS A 23 -17.56 -9.81 4.40
CA CYS A 23 -17.07 -8.43 4.36
C CYS A 23 -17.39 -7.62 5.63
N SER A 24 -18.02 -8.21 6.64
CA SER A 24 -18.19 -7.54 7.93
C SER A 24 -16.92 -7.67 8.77
N ALA A 25 -16.16 -6.56 8.80
CA ALA A 25 -15.00 -6.33 9.63
C ALA A 25 -15.20 -6.81 11.07
N TRP A 26 -14.21 -7.53 11.60
CA TRP A 26 -14.06 -7.75 13.02
C TRP A 26 -13.55 -6.45 13.66
N GLU A 27 -14.39 -5.77 14.43
CA GLU A 27 -13.93 -4.79 15.39
C GLU A 27 -13.25 -5.52 16.55
N VAL A 28 -11.92 -5.60 16.52
CA VAL A 28 -11.14 -6.06 17.67
C VAL A 28 -10.84 -4.85 18.55
N ASN A 29 -11.61 -4.78 19.62
CA ASN A 29 -11.39 -3.89 20.75
C ASN A 29 -10.33 -4.52 21.66
N ILE A 30 -9.03 -4.32 21.38
CA ILE A 30 -7.97 -4.76 22.31
C ILE A 30 -7.82 -3.73 23.41
N ARG A 31 -8.37 -4.09 24.58
CA ARG A 31 -8.02 -3.49 25.86
C ARG A 31 -6.58 -3.88 26.21
N MET A 32 -5.68 -2.91 26.22
CA MET A 32 -4.26 -3.07 26.55
C MET A 32 -4.07 -3.21 28.07
N PRO A 33 -3.41 -4.26 28.59
CA PRO A 33 -2.99 -4.28 29.98
C PRO A 33 -1.63 -3.57 30.11
N THR A 34 -1.60 -2.55 30.97
CA THR A 34 -0.39 -1.93 31.49
C THR A 34 0.40 -2.94 32.31
N SER A 35 1.64 -3.24 31.91
CA SER A 35 2.64 -3.79 32.83
C SER A 35 3.89 -2.93 32.73
N ALA A 36 4.13 -2.18 33.82
CA ALA A 36 5.39 -1.54 34.12
C ALA A 36 6.24 -2.55 34.89
N ALA A 37 7.45 -2.81 34.40
CA ALA A 37 8.60 -3.26 35.18
C ALA A 37 9.86 -3.10 34.32
N ASP A 38 10.62 -2.05 34.62
CA ASP A 38 11.98 -1.79 34.14
C ASP A 38 13.03 -2.55 34.99
N VAL A 39 14.28 -2.49 34.48
CA VAL A 39 15.62 -2.80 35.05
C VAL A 39 16.11 -4.26 34.95
N ASP A 40 17.30 -4.62 34.45
CA ASP A 40 18.58 -3.95 34.14
C ASP A 40 19.35 -4.71 33.03
N GLU A 41 20.25 -4.03 32.31
CA GLU A 41 21.69 -4.34 32.26
C GLU A 41 22.34 -3.81 30.97
N ALA A 42 23.24 -2.84 31.14
CA ALA A 42 24.00 -2.21 30.07
C ALA A 42 25.16 -3.11 29.62
N VAL A 43 25.04 -3.75 28.46
CA VAL A 43 26.17 -4.39 27.78
C VAL A 43 26.65 -3.49 26.64
N VAL A 44 27.82 -2.88 26.86
CA VAL A 44 28.53 -2.07 25.86
C VAL A 44 29.00 -2.96 24.71
N ALA A 45 28.31 -2.91 23.58
CA ALA A 45 28.76 -3.56 22.34
C ALA A 45 29.72 -2.64 21.56
N PRO A 46 30.74 -3.18 20.86
CA PRO A 46 31.81 -2.38 20.26
C PRO A 46 31.30 -1.54 19.07
N LEU A 47 31.90 -0.35 18.91
CA LEU A 47 31.61 0.69 17.89
C LEU A 47 31.99 0.29 16.45
N ILE A 48 31.65 -0.91 16.01
CA ILE A 48 31.80 -1.30 14.61
C ILE A 48 30.52 -2.04 14.24
N HIS A 49 29.52 -1.28 13.77
CA HIS A 49 28.47 -1.63 12.80
C HIS A 49 27.43 -0.49 12.72
N ALA A 50 27.89 0.76 12.62
CA ALA A 50 27.03 1.91 12.32
C ALA A 50 26.76 2.08 10.80
N LEU A 51 26.66 0.97 10.06
CA LEU A 51 25.99 0.92 8.75
C LEU A 51 24.52 0.51 8.89
N ARG A 52 23.96 0.62 10.10
CA ARG A 52 22.52 0.48 10.33
C ARG A 52 21.92 1.88 10.24
N PRO A 53 21.16 2.22 9.19
CA PRO A 53 20.41 3.46 9.18
C PRO A 53 19.45 3.41 10.38
N LEU A 54 19.66 4.29 11.36
CA LEU A 54 18.78 4.47 12.51
C LEU A 54 17.39 5.04 12.11
N LEU A 55 17.12 5.14 10.81
CA LEU A 55 15.85 5.54 10.23
C LEU A 55 15.00 4.37 9.72
N GLY A 56 15.48 3.13 9.82
CA GLY A 56 14.65 1.95 9.64
C GLY A 56 14.01 1.55 10.97
N SER A 57 12.72 1.81 11.15
CA SER A 57 11.92 1.23 12.24
C SER A 57 11.88 -0.30 12.09
N GLY A 58 12.92 -0.98 12.55
CA GLY A 58 13.14 -2.41 12.32
C GLY A 58 13.63 -3.11 13.58
N LYS A 59 12.85 -3.04 14.67
CA LYS A 59 13.04 -3.87 15.88
C LYS A 59 12.14 -5.11 15.92
N HIS A 60 11.65 -5.57 14.78
CA HIS A 60 10.91 -6.82 14.66
C HIS A 60 11.48 -7.62 13.49
N ALA A 61 11.49 -8.96 13.60
CA ALA A 61 11.86 -9.90 12.55
C ALA A 61 10.82 -9.87 11.39
N GLY A 62 10.63 -8.70 10.80
CA GLY A 62 9.68 -8.40 9.73
C GLY A 62 10.40 -7.96 8.46
N VAL A 63 9.63 -7.85 7.37
CA VAL A 63 10.12 -7.41 6.06
C VAL A 63 10.73 -6.02 6.18
N ALA A 64 11.91 -5.79 5.58
CA ALA A 64 12.46 -4.44 5.46
C ALA A 64 11.55 -3.63 4.52
N CYS A 65 10.68 -2.79 5.10
CA CYS A 65 9.57 -2.17 4.37
C CYS A 65 10.02 -1.20 3.27
N ASP A 66 11.13 -0.52 3.47
CA ASP A 66 11.79 0.31 2.45
C ASP A 66 12.29 -0.51 1.27
N SER A 67 12.94 -1.64 1.55
CA SER A 67 13.43 -2.57 0.54
C SER A 67 12.27 -3.27 -0.19
N TRP A 68 11.18 -3.56 0.53
CA TRP A 68 9.97 -4.12 -0.06
C TRP A 68 9.30 -3.13 -1.02
N VAL A 69 9.10 -1.86 -0.60
CA VAL A 69 8.59 -0.80 -1.47
C VAL A 69 9.47 -0.64 -2.71
N LEU A 70 10.79 -0.53 -2.54
CA LEU A 70 11.71 -0.45 -3.67
C LEU A 70 11.62 -1.68 -4.59
N GLY A 71 11.42 -2.87 -4.02
CA GLY A 71 11.21 -4.10 -4.77
C GLY A 71 9.93 -4.08 -5.60
N VAL A 72 8.84 -3.52 -5.07
CA VAL A 72 7.58 -3.30 -5.80
C VAL A 72 7.80 -2.32 -6.96
N GLU A 73 8.42 -1.16 -6.71
CA GLU A 73 8.71 -0.14 -7.73
C GLU A 73 9.54 -0.67 -8.90
N ALA A 74 10.60 -1.38 -8.55
CA ALA A 74 11.52 -1.97 -9.51
C ALA A 74 10.91 -3.19 -10.23
N HIS A 75 9.68 -3.60 -9.89
CA HIS A 75 9.01 -4.79 -10.41
C HIS A 75 9.75 -6.10 -10.10
N ASN A 76 10.53 -6.11 -9.03
CA ASN A 76 11.21 -7.30 -8.49
C ASN A 76 10.29 -8.10 -7.57
N VAL A 77 9.38 -7.43 -6.86
CA VAL A 77 8.30 -8.02 -6.07
C VAL A 77 7.01 -7.87 -6.88
N ARG A 78 6.44 -9.01 -7.30
CA ARG A 78 5.29 -9.08 -8.22
C ARG A 78 4.15 -9.86 -7.61
N ASP A 79 2.95 -9.68 -8.16
CA ASP A 79 1.73 -10.44 -7.82
C ASP A 79 1.36 -10.42 -6.33
N TRP A 80 1.88 -9.44 -5.59
CA TRP A 80 1.55 -9.20 -4.20
C TRP A 80 0.11 -8.69 -4.09
N LYS A 81 -0.61 -9.15 -3.07
CA LYS A 81 -2.04 -8.86 -2.89
C LYS A 81 -2.30 -7.73 -1.91
N THR A 82 -1.45 -7.60 -0.90
CA THR A 82 -1.51 -6.54 0.11
C THR A 82 -0.13 -6.12 0.55
N VAL A 83 -0.05 -4.92 1.11
CA VAL A 83 1.12 -4.47 1.86
C VAL A 83 1.33 -5.45 3.03
N PRO A 84 2.57 -5.89 3.32
CA PRO A 84 2.84 -6.66 4.53
C PRO A 84 2.32 -5.93 5.75
N ALA A 85 1.59 -6.60 6.64
CA ALA A 85 0.98 -5.95 7.81
C ALA A 85 2.00 -5.18 8.67
N SER A 86 3.23 -5.68 8.78
CA SER A 86 4.32 -5.00 9.49
C SER A 86 4.75 -3.66 8.85
N CYS A 87 4.34 -3.40 7.61
CA CYS A 87 4.70 -2.23 6.81
C CYS A 87 3.59 -1.19 6.69
N GLU A 88 2.41 -1.41 7.28
CA GLU A 88 1.31 -0.42 7.29
C GLU A 88 1.81 0.97 7.70
N SER A 89 2.43 1.07 8.89
CA SER A 89 2.90 2.35 9.42
C SER A 89 3.97 2.97 8.53
N TYR A 90 4.87 2.17 7.98
CA TYR A 90 5.89 2.65 7.05
C TYR A 90 5.27 3.28 5.79
N VAL A 91 4.32 2.58 5.16
CA VAL A 91 3.63 3.07 3.96
C VAL A 91 2.81 4.32 4.30
N GLY A 92 2.12 4.34 5.44
CA GLY A 92 1.39 5.52 5.91
C GLY A 92 2.29 6.74 6.08
N HIS A 93 3.46 6.59 6.70
CA HIS A 93 4.45 7.66 6.83
C HIS A 93 5.06 8.10 5.49
N TYR A 94 5.30 7.16 4.58
CA TYR A 94 5.80 7.46 3.25
C TYR A 94 4.80 8.30 2.44
N MET A 95 3.52 7.89 2.45
CA MET A 95 2.44 8.51 1.67
C MET A 95 1.94 9.85 2.24
N LEU A 96 1.74 9.92 3.56
CA LEU A 96 1.27 11.15 4.21
C LEU A 96 2.42 12.14 4.51
N GLY A 97 3.66 11.65 4.54
CA GLY A 97 4.85 12.45 4.75
C GLY A 97 5.32 13.20 3.51
N SER A 98 6.58 13.64 3.54
CA SER A 98 7.20 14.35 2.41
C SER A 98 7.87 13.44 1.39
N HIS A 99 7.99 12.13 1.66
CA HIS A 99 8.71 11.20 0.80
C HIS A 99 8.02 11.01 -0.54
N PHE A 100 6.76 10.55 -0.54
CA PHE A 100 5.98 10.39 -1.77
C PHE A 100 5.98 11.66 -2.62
N ARG A 101 5.74 12.83 -2.01
CA ARG A 101 5.74 14.12 -2.72
C ARG A 101 7.09 14.49 -3.35
N ARG A 102 8.21 14.16 -2.71
CA ARG A 102 9.55 14.42 -3.25
C ARG A 102 9.86 13.48 -4.40
N ASP A 103 9.51 12.21 -4.26
CA ASP A 103 9.77 11.20 -5.27
C ASP A 103 8.92 11.48 -6.53
N SER A 104 7.63 11.81 -6.38
CA SER A 104 6.79 12.26 -7.50
C SER A 104 7.35 13.50 -8.18
N LYS A 105 7.85 14.48 -7.42
CA LYS A 105 8.43 15.70 -7.99
C LYS A 105 9.65 15.39 -8.87
N ILE A 106 10.53 14.49 -8.42
CA ILE A 106 11.73 14.10 -9.18
C ILE A 106 11.32 13.46 -10.51
N VAL A 107 10.33 12.56 -10.50
CA VAL A 107 9.85 11.92 -11.74
C VAL A 107 9.23 12.94 -12.69
N ILE A 108 8.40 13.86 -12.18
CA ILE A 108 7.80 14.93 -13.00
C ILE A 108 8.87 15.83 -13.60
N ASP A 109 9.85 16.26 -12.80
CA ASP A 109 10.95 17.12 -13.29
C ASP A 109 11.75 16.42 -14.40
N GLN A 110 12.02 15.11 -14.24
CA GLN A 110 12.72 14.32 -15.25
C GLN A 110 11.89 14.14 -16.53
N ALA A 111 10.58 13.95 -16.39
CA ALA A 111 9.67 13.82 -17.53
C ALA A 111 9.54 15.14 -18.31
N LEU A 112 9.46 16.27 -17.62
CA LEU A 112 9.48 17.61 -18.23
C LEU A 112 10.80 17.86 -18.96
N ALA A 113 11.94 17.57 -18.33
CA ALA A 113 13.24 17.71 -18.96
C ALA A 113 13.38 16.84 -20.22
N TYR A 114 12.79 15.63 -20.22
CA TYR A 114 12.73 14.79 -21.41
C TYR A 114 11.90 15.44 -22.52
N VAL A 115 10.68 15.90 -22.23
CA VAL A 115 9.81 16.55 -23.22
C VAL A 115 10.46 17.80 -23.81
N ASP A 116 11.09 18.63 -22.98
CA ASP A 116 11.81 19.83 -23.42
C ASP A 116 13.00 19.51 -24.35
N SER A 117 13.56 18.29 -24.25
CA SER A 117 14.66 17.85 -25.12
C SER A 117 14.21 17.36 -26.51
N LEU A 118 12.91 17.13 -26.71
CA LEU A 118 12.38 16.57 -27.95
C LEU A 118 12.25 17.64 -29.04
N LYS A 119 12.67 17.29 -30.26
CA LYS A 119 12.38 18.08 -31.47
C LYS A 119 11.04 17.64 -32.04
N LEU A 120 9.98 18.30 -31.61
CA LEU A 120 8.62 18.02 -32.08
C LEU A 120 8.38 18.63 -33.46
N ALA A 121 7.52 17.98 -34.27
CA ALA A 121 7.21 18.44 -35.62
C ALA A 121 6.30 19.68 -35.63
N GLY A 122 5.60 19.93 -34.50
CA GLY A 122 4.70 21.07 -34.35
C GLY A 122 3.42 20.92 -35.18
N ASN A 123 3.04 19.67 -35.50
CA ASN A 123 1.89 19.37 -36.36
C ASN A 123 0.61 19.05 -35.56
N GLY A 124 0.66 19.15 -34.23
CA GLY A 124 -0.48 18.92 -33.34
C GLY A 124 -0.83 17.44 -33.18
N LYS A 125 0.09 16.54 -33.52
CA LYS A 125 -0.07 15.08 -33.37
C LYS A 125 0.76 14.52 -32.22
N GLU A 126 1.44 15.39 -31.49
CA GLU A 126 2.21 15.04 -30.30
C GLU A 126 1.24 14.78 -29.14
N VAL A 127 1.30 13.57 -28.58
CA VAL A 127 0.40 13.12 -27.50
C VAL A 127 1.21 12.58 -26.34
N TRP A 128 0.79 12.92 -25.13
CA TRP A 128 1.28 12.31 -23.90
C TRP A 128 0.10 11.63 -23.20
N VAL A 129 0.25 10.35 -22.91
CA VAL A 129 -0.75 9.54 -22.23
C VAL A 129 -0.43 9.50 -20.74
N PHE A 130 -1.45 9.74 -19.92
CA PHE A 130 -1.37 9.64 -18.47
C PHE A 130 -2.38 8.62 -17.99
N ASP A 131 -1.97 7.83 -16.99
CA ASP A 131 -2.90 7.05 -16.20
C ASP A 131 -3.71 7.97 -15.26
N ILE A 132 -4.83 7.46 -14.74
CA ILE A 132 -5.71 8.22 -13.85
C ILE A 132 -5.33 7.96 -12.41
N ASP A 133 -5.56 6.74 -11.94
CA ASP A 133 -5.41 6.38 -10.54
C ASP A 133 -3.95 6.42 -10.12
N GLU A 134 -3.70 7.10 -9.01
CA GLU A 134 -2.42 7.36 -8.36
C GLU A 134 -1.33 8.00 -9.25
N THR A 135 -1.71 8.45 -10.44
CA THR A 135 -0.85 9.18 -11.38
C THR A 135 -1.30 10.62 -11.52
N THR A 136 -2.54 10.84 -11.97
CA THR A 136 -3.14 12.19 -12.09
C THR A 136 -4.16 12.47 -10.99
N LEU A 137 -4.78 11.42 -10.44
CA LEU A 137 -5.70 11.46 -9.32
C LEU A 137 -5.15 10.62 -8.15
N SER A 138 -5.47 10.97 -6.90
CA SER A 138 -5.00 10.20 -5.73
C SER A 138 -6.15 9.63 -4.92
N ASN A 139 -6.11 8.31 -4.73
CA ASN A 139 -6.97 7.53 -3.85
C ASN A 139 -6.42 7.47 -2.41
N LEU A 140 -5.39 8.25 -2.08
CA LEU A 140 -4.79 8.29 -0.74
C LEU A 140 -5.82 8.53 0.40
N PRO A 141 -6.85 9.40 0.26
CA PRO A 141 -7.86 9.55 1.31
C PRO A 141 -8.66 8.28 1.59
N TYR A 142 -8.85 7.41 0.59
CA TYR A 142 -9.46 6.10 0.77
C TYR A 142 -8.49 5.17 1.52
N TYR A 143 -7.27 5.01 1.02
CA TYR A 143 -6.28 4.10 1.63
C TYR A 143 -5.90 4.49 3.05
N ALA A 144 -5.85 5.78 3.38
CA ALA A 144 -5.58 6.25 4.74
C ALA A 144 -6.63 5.80 5.77
N LYS A 145 -7.85 5.48 5.32
CA LYS A 145 -8.93 4.95 6.18
C LYS A 145 -8.99 3.42 6.19
N HIS A 146 -8.31 2.75 5.26
CA HIS A 146 -8.36 1.30 5.04
C HIS A 146 -6.96 0.66 5.20
N GLY A 147 -6.17 1.19 6.13
CA GLY A 147 -4.90 0.59 6.51
C GLY A 147 -3.82 0.63 5.42
N PHE A 148 -3.82 1.62 4.54
CA PHE A 148 -2.81 1.75 3.47
C PHE A 148 -2.62 0.47 2.64
N GLY A 149 -3.69 -0.33 2.51
CA GLY A 149 -3.72 -1.55 1.71
C GLY A 149 -3.01 -2.77 2.32
N TYR A 150 -2.79 -2.83 3.64
CA TYR A 150 -2.53 -4.13 4.30
C TYR A 150 -3.80 -4.99 4.42
N VAL A 151 -4.98 -4.36 4.39
CA VAL A 151 -6.28 -5.03 4.47
C VAL A 151 -6.73 -5.43 3.08
N LEU A 152 -7.12 -6.71 2.93
CA LEU A 152 -7.84 -7.18 1.75
C LEU A 152 -9.29 -6.70 1.83
N ASP A 153 -9.60 -5.58 1.20
CA ASP A 153 -10.98 -5.24 0.88
C ASP A 153 -11.41 -5.96 -0.41
N CYS A 154 -12.68 -6.30 -0.55
CA CYS A 154 -13.22 -6.97 -1.76
C CYS A 154 -13.01 -6.13 -3.04
N ALA A 155 -12.74 -4.83 -2.90
CA ALA A 155 -12.37 -3.92 -3.99
C ALA A 155 -10.85 -3.92 -4.32
N SER A 156 -10.02 -4.56 -3.50
CA SER A 156 -8.55 -4.45 -3.55
C SER A 156 -7.86 -5.43 -4.50
N GLU A 157 -8.58 -6.37 -5.14
CA GLU A 157 -8.00 -7.30 -6.12
C GLU A 157 -7.31 -6.58 -7.30
N GLN A 158 -7.58 -5.29 -7.51
CA GLN A 158 -6.98 -4.46 -8.55
C GLN A 158 -6.21 -3.23 -8.00
N GLY A 159 -6.24 -2.99 -6.69
CA GLY A 159 -5.94 -1.65 -6.14
C GLY A 159 -4.50 -1.43 -5.66
N LEU A 160 -3.72 -2.48 -5.44
CA LEU A 160 -2.45 -2.32 -4.73
C LEU A 160 -1.22 -2.09 -5.62
N ALA A 161 -1.35 -2.31 -6.93
CA ALA A 161 -0.38 -1.77 -7.89
C ALA A 161 -0.34 -0.22 -7.90
N LEU A 162 -1.31 0.44 -7.25
CA LEU A 162 -1.54 1.86 -7.46
C LEU A 162 -0.70 2.79 -6.58
N ILE A 163 -0.11 2.40 -5.45
CA ILE A 163 0.59 3.39 -4.60
C ILE A 163 1.78 4.08 -5.32
N PHE A 164 2.23 3.53 -6.44
CA PHE A 164 3.41 4.01 -7.14
C PHE A 164 3.37 3.90 -8.67
N SER A 165 2.26 4.29 -9.30
CA SER A 165 2.21 4.39 -10.77
C SER A 165 3.01 5.59 -11.29
N PHE A 166 4.30 5.40 -11.47
CA PHE A 166 5.07 6.04 -12.55
C PHE A 166 5.74 4.96 -13.42
N LYS A 167 5.01 3.87 -13.69
CA LYS A 167 5.46 2.78 -14.57
C LYS A 167 5.04 3.03 -16.02
#